data_AF-A0A0L7KRF6-F1
#
_entry.id   AF-A0A0L7KRF6-F1
#
_cell.length_a   1.000
_cell.length_b   1.000
_cell.length_c   1.000
_cell.angle_alpha   90.00
_cell.angle_beta   90.00
_cell.angle_gamma   90.00
#
_symmetry.space_group_name_H-M   'P 1'
#
loop_
_entity.id
_entity.type
_entity.pdbx_description
1 polymer ?
#
loop_
_entity_poly.entity_id
_entity_poly.type
_entity_poly.pdbx_seq_one_letter_code
_entity_poly.pdbx_strand_id
1 'polypeptide(L)' 'MKNGPYDKIRKKYSSLGDSVVAVRLERSPKAGLGLSLAGHRDRSRMAVFICGLNPAGSAAKASPA' A
#
# COMPACT_ATOMS: atom_id res chain seq x y z
N MET A 1 -6.81 18.75 -18.83
CA MET A 1 -6.96 17.48 -18.09
C MET A 1 -6.45 17.70 -16.68
N LYS A 2 -7.30 17.58 -15.65
CA LYS A 2 -6.89 17.83 -14.26
C LYS A 2 -6.17 16.58 -13.75
N ASN A 3 -4.90 16.70 -13.40
CA ASN A 3 -4.11 15.59 -12.84
C ASN A 3 -4.62 15.28 -11.43
N GLY A 4 -4.99 14.02 -11.17
CA GLY A 4 -5.37 13.55 -9.84
C GLY A 4 -4.17 13.43 -8.90
N PRO A 5 -4.38 13.40 -7.57
CA PRO A 5 -3.28 13.38 -6.59
C PRO A 5 -2.35 12.17 -6.72
N TYR A 6 -2.79 11.10 -7.40
CA TYR A 6 -2.05 9.85 -7.56
C TYR A 6 -1.32 9.69 -8.90
N ASP A 7 -1.47 10.62 -9.84
CA ASP A 7 -0.91 10.49 -11.20
C ASP A 7 0.63 10.48 -11.19
N LYS A 8 1.24 11.30 -10.32
CA LYS A 8 2.70 11.32 -10.14
C LYS A 8 3.21 9.97 -9.61
N ILE A 9 2.46 9.33 -8.72
CA ILE A 9 2.81 8.03 -8.12
C ILE A 9 2.69 6.93 -9.18
N ARG A 10 1.57 6.89 -9.92
CA ARG A 10 1.36 5.92 -11.00
C ARG A 10 2.43 6.03 -12.07
N LYS A 11 2.81 7.25 -12.48
CA LYS A 11 3.89 7.47 -13.45
C LYS A 11 5.26 7.06 -12.90
N LYS A 12 5.56 7.33 -11.64
CA LYS A 12 6.85 6.97 -11.01
C LYS A 12 7.06 5.46 -10.96
N TYR A 13 6.00 4.70 -10.73
CA TYR A 13 6.06 3.26 -10.54
C TYR A 13 5.53 2.44 -11.72
N SER A 14 5.26 3.07 -12.87
CA SER A 14 4.67 2.39 -14.04
C SER A 14 5.57 1.29 -14.63
N SER A 15 6.86 1.30 -14.31
CA SER A 15 7.83 0.27 -14.76
C SER A 15 7.82 -1.00 -13.91
N LEU A 16 7.09 -1.06 -12.80
CA LEU A 16 7.04 -2.24 -11.92
C LEU A 16 6.21 -3.41 -12.50
N GLY A 17 5.65 -3.27 -13.70
CA GLY A 17 4.97 -4.33 -14.46
C GLY A 17 3.53 -4.62 -14.03
N ASP A 18 3.17 -4.33 -12.78
CA ASP A 18 1.83 -4.49 -12.23
C ASP A 18 1.03 -3.18 -12.17
N SER A 19 -0.29 -3.29 -11.97
CA SER A 19 -1.16 -2.14 -11.75
C SER A 19 -0.83 -1.46 -10.43
N VAL A 20 -0.34 -0.22 -10.51
CA VAL A 20 -0.09 0.62 -9.32
C VAL A 20 -1.43 1.06 -8.74
N VAL A 21 -1.75 0.57 -7.55
CA VAL A 21 -2.96 0.93 -6.79
C VAL A 21 -2.61 1.93 -5.69
N ALA A 22 -3.48 2.92 -5.49
CA ALA A 22 -3.42 3.83 -4.35
C ALA A 22 -4.69 3.67 -3.51
N VAL A 23 -4.52 3.53 -2.20
CA VAL A 23 -5.63 3.40 -1.24
C VAL A 23 -5.46 4.46 -0.16
N ARG A 24 -6.53 5.17 0.16
CA ARG A 24 -6.56 6.10 1.29
C ARG A 24 -7.17 5.39 2.49
N LEU A 25 -6.45 5.40 3.61
CA LEU A 25 -6.87 4.78 4.86
C LEU A 25 -6.93 5.82 5.96
N GLU A 26 -7.94 5.71 6.82
CA GLU A 26 -7.96 6.39 8.11
C GLU A 26 -7.39 5.46 9.18
N ARG A 27 -6.44 5.97 9.97
CA ARG A 27 -5.78 5.18 11.00
C ARG A 27 -6.74 4.97 12.17
N SER A 28 -6.99 3.72 12.53
CA SER A 28 -7.75 3.39 13.74
C SER A 28 -6.99 3.84 15.00
N PRO A 29 -7.64 4.49 15.98
CA PRO A 29 -7.01 4.85 17.25
C PRO A 29 -6.46 3.65 18.03
N LYS A 30 -7.14 2.50 17.98
CA LYS A 30 -6.77 1.30 18.76
C LYS A 30 -5.89 0.32 17.98
N ALA A 31 -6.17 0.12 16.68
CA ALA A 31 -5.52 -0.92 15.88
C ALA A 31 -4.55 -0.38 14.80
N GLY A 32 -4.43 0.94 14.66
CA GLY A 32 -3.65 1.55 13.59
C GLY A 32 -4.19 1.19 12.21
N LEU A 33 -3.29 0.87 11.27
CA LEU A 33 -3.68 0.39 9.93
C LEU A 33 -3.95 -1.12 9.90
N GLY A 34 -3.33 -1.89 10.82
CA GLY A 34 -3.45 -3.35 10.85
C GLY A 34 -2.66 -4.07 9.75
N LEU A 35 -1.46 -3.59 9.41
CA LEU A 35 -0.55 -4.21 8.43
C LEU A 35 0.57 -4.97 9.13
N SER A 36 0.79 -6.23 8.74
CA SER A 36 2.01 -6.97 9.04
C SER A 36 2.97 -6.88 7.86
N LEU A 37 4.22 -6.52 8.12
CA LEU A 37 5.22 -6.28 7.08
C LEU A 37 6.30 -7.37 7.08
N ALA A 38 6.75 -7.74 5.89
CA ALA A 38 7.90 -8.61 5.68
C ALA A 38 8.92 -7.91 4.77
N GLY A 39 10.19 -8.14 5.05
CA GLY A 39 11.29 -7.69 4.19
C GLY A 39 11.59 -8.69 3.10
N HIS A 40 12.14 -8.19 1.99
CA HIS A 40 12.65 -9.03 0.92
C HIS A 40 13.78 -9.98 1.42
N ARG A 41 13.83 -11.21 0.90
CA ARG A 41 14.89 -12.20 1.24
C ARG A 41 16.27 -11.68 0.88
N ASP A 42 16.42 -11.23 -0.36
CA ASP A 42 17.58 -10.50 -0.82
C ASP A 42 17.56 -9.07 -0.25
N ARG A 43 18.55 -8.78 0.61
CA ARG A 43 18.67 -7.52 1.36
C ARG A 43 19.11 -6.34 0.51
N SER A 44 19.60 -6.56 -0.72
CA SER A 44 19.96 -5.46 -1.62
C SER A 44 18.74 -4.74 -2.21
N ARG A 45 17.64 -5.48 -2.40
CA ARG A 45 16.39 -4.95 -2.98
C ARG A 45 15.60 -4.06 -2.03
N MET A 46 15.76 -4.24 -0.72
CA MET A 46 15.06 -3.47 0.33
C MET A 46 13.53 -3.37 0.15
N ALA A 47 12.91 -4.31 -0.57
CA ALA A 47 11.48 -4.30 -0.80
C ALA A 47 10.72 -4.70 0.46
N VAL A 48 9.54 -4.10 0.63
CA VAL A 48 8.63 -4.33 1.76
C VAL A 48 7.34 -4.92 1.22
N PHE A 49 6.88 -6.00 1.84
CA PHE A 49 5.66 -6.70 1.48
C PHE A 49 4.68 -6.67 2.64
N ILE A 50 3.38 -6.69 2.32
CA ILE A 50 2.33 -6.97 3.29
C ILE A 50 2.18 -8.49 3.38
N CYS A 51 2.47 -9.08 4.53
CA CYS A 51 2.34 -10.52 4.76
C CYS A 51 1.09 -10.90 5.56
N GLY A 52 0.36 -9.92 6.08
CA GLY A 52 -0.86 -10.13 6.83
C GLY A 52 -1.64 -8.85 7.05
N LEU A 53 -2.96 -9.01 7.17
CA LEU A 53 -3.89 -7.95 7.52
C LEU A 53 -4.63 -8.34 8.80
N ASN A 54 -4.68 -7.45 9.78
CA ASN A 54 -5.55 -7.63 10.93
C ASN A 54 -7.01 -7.44 10.48
N PRO A 55 -7.91 -8.43 10.64
CA PRO A 55 -9.31 -8.31 10.23
C PRO A 55 -10.07 -7.14 10.89
N ALA A 56 -9.65 -6.73 12.08
CA ALA A 56 -10.22 -5.58 12.78
C ALA A 56 -9.61 -4.23 12.35
N GLY A 57 -8.51 -4.24 11.58
CA GLY A 57 -7.75 -3.06 11.16
C GLY A 57 -8.36 -2.32 9.97
N SER A 58 -7.98 -1.04 9.81
CA SER A 58 -8.51 -0.19 8.74
C SER A 58 -8.16 -0.68 7.34
N ALA A 59 -6.96 -1.27 7.15
CA ALA A 59 -6.53 -1.76 5.84
C ALA A 59 -7.38 -2.94 5.34
N ALA A 60 -7.83 -3.84 6.23
CA ALA A 60 -8.65 -5.00 5.86
C ALA A 60 -10.04 -4.62 5.35
N LYS A 61 -10.51 -3.41 5.66
CA LYS A 61 -11.86 -2.92 5.30
C LYS A 61 -11.84 -1.99 4.09
N ALA A 62 -10.66 -1.69 3.56
CA ALA A 62 -10.50 -0.69 2.52
C ALA A 62 -10.64 -1.28 1.12
N SER A 63 -11.10 -0.45 0.19
CA SER A 63 -11.16 -0.77 -1.23
C SER A 63 -10.30 0.19 -2.05
N PRO A 64 -9.69 -0.27 -3.15
CA PRO A 64 -9.00 0.60 -4.10
C PRO A 64 -9.88 1.75 -4.62
N ALA A 65 -9.27 2.91 -4.85
CA ALA A 65 -9.89 4.07 -5.50
C ALA A 65 -9.62 4.09 -7.01
#